data_AF-A0A3D6A7B3-F1
#
_entry.id   AF-A0A3D6A7B3-F1
#
_cell.length_a   1.000
_cell.length_b   1.000
_cell.length_c   1.000
_cell.angle_alpha   90.00
_cell.angle_beta   90.00
_cell.angle_gamma   90.00
#
_symmetry.space_group_name_H-M   'P 1'
#
loop_
_entity.id
_entity.type
_entity.pdbx_description
1 polymer ?
#
loop_
_entity_poly.entity_id
_entity_poly.type
_entity_poly.pdbx_seq_one_letter_code
_entity_poly.pdbx_strand_id
1 'polypeptide(L)'
;MGQTEAPLIVKPYIPKMTKSEILALMVGGMATIAGSVFAIYMGMLGGSDEASRLAFGKFLLCASAMNAPAALLIAKILIPEEEKVSKDLSVSKQSIGRNPIDALANGTSQGLQLALNVGAMLIAFYAVIMLANHILGWMGSFSPIGALSINQHLHEISNARFDTLSLQAIFGFVFAPLAWLIGVGGSEVLS
;
A
#
# COMPACT_ATOMS: atom_id res chain seq x y z
N MET A 1 -11.97 5.06 1.39
CA MET A 1 -12.12 4.69 2.81
C MET A 1 -11.10 3.62 3.09
N GLY A 2 -10.33 3.75 4.17
CA GLY A 2 -9.24 2.82 4.44
C GLY A 2 -9.72 1.46 4.94
N GLN A 3 -8.80 0.49 4.96
CA GLN A 3 -8.97 -0.84 5.55
C GLN A 3 -9.51 -0.84 7.00
N THR A 4 -9.36 0.25 7.74
CA THR A 4 -9.89 0.43 9.11
C THR A 4 -11.29 1.05 9.16
N GLU A 5 -11.74 1.71 8.09
CA GLU A 5 -13.02 2.43 8.01
C GLU A 5 -14.08 1.63 7.24
N ALA A 6 -13.66 0.89 6.21
CA ALA A 6 -14.57 0.10 5.37
C ALA A 6 -15.36 -0.96 6.17
N PRO A 7 -14.79 -1.70 7.14
CA PRO A 7 -15.54 -2.64 7.95
C PRO A 7 -16.55 -1.99 8.90
N LEU A 8 -16.36 -0.72 9.28
CA LEU A 8 -17.22 -0.04 10.25
C LEU A 8 -18.64 0.18 9.68
N ILE A 9 -18.74 0.50 8.38
CA ILE A 9 -19.99 0.78 7.68
C ILE A 9 -20.88 -0.47 7.62
N VAL A 10 -20.25 -1.64 7.52
CA VAL A 10 -20.94 -2.93 7.42
C VAL A 10 -20.81 -3.79 8.68
N LYS A 11 -20.34 -3.20 9.79
CA LYS A 11 -20.10 -3.88 11.07
C LYS A 11 -21.27 -4.75 11.55
N PRO A 12 -22.55 -4.32 11.42
CA PRO A 12 -23.69 -5.14 11.82
C PRO A 12 -23.87 -6.43 11.01
N TYR A 13 -23.33 -6.46 9.79
CA TYR A 13 -23.43 -7.59 8.87
C TYR A 13 -22.27 -8.58 9.01
N ILE A 14 -21.09 -8.13 9.48
CA ILE A 14 -19.89 -8.97 9.61
C ILE A 14 -20.16 -10.32 10.31
N PRO A 15 -20.93 -10.40 11.42
CA PRO A 15 -21.18 -11.69 12.08
C PRO A 15 -22.00 -12.68 11.25
N LYS A 16 -22.74 -12.21 10.24
CA LYS A 16 -23.59 -13.02 9.36
C LYS A 16 -22.95 -13.27 7.99
N MET A 17 -21.75 -12.72 7.73
CA MET A 17 -21.08 -12.83 6.44
C MET A 17 -20.44 -14.21 6.24
N THR A 18 -20.47 -14.68 5.00
CA THR A 18 -19.75 -15.89 4.59
C THR A 18 -18.25 -15.62 4.52
N LYS A 19 -17.43 -16.67 4.41
CA LYS A 19 -15.98 -16.51 4.24
C LYS A 19 -15.62 -15.73 2.96
N SER A 20 -16.40 -15.93 1.89
CA SER A 20 -16.19 -15.23 0.61
C SER A 20 -16.58 -13.75 0.70
N GLU A 21 -17.60 -13.39 1.48
CA GLU A 21 -17.94 -11.99 1.78
C GLU A 21 -16.90 -11.30 2.66
N ILE A 22 -16.41 -12.00 3.70
CA ILE A 22 -15.34 -11.48 4.57
C ILE A 22 -14.05 -11.27 3.75
N LEU A 23 -13.69 -12.22 2.87
CA LEU A 23 -12.54 -12.03 1.98
C LEU A 23 -12.73 -10.81 1.08
N ALA A 24 -13.91 -10.67 0.45
CA ALA A 24 -14.21 -9.53 -0.41
C ALA A 24 -14.11 -8.19 0.35
N LEU A 25 -14.58 -8.14 1.60
CA LEU A 25 -14.42 -6.99 2.49
C LEU A 25 -12.94 -6.65 2.75
N MET A 26 -12.14 -7.67 3.11
CA MET A 26 -10.73 -7.49 3.45
C MET A 26 -9.90 -7.07 2.23
N VAL A 27 -10.07 -7.76 1.10
CA VAL A 27 -9.37 -7.46 -0.15
C VAL A 27 -9.78 -6.07 -0.66
N GLY A 28 -11.07 -5.72 -0.61
CA GLY A 28 -11.54 -4.38 -0.97
C GLY A 28 -10.94 -3.26 -0.10
N GLY A 29 -10.83 -3.50 1.21
CA GLY A 29 -10.20 -2.56 2.13
C GLY A 29 -8.70 -2.38 1.89
N MET A 30 -7.98 -3.46 1.56
CA MET A 30 -6.53 -3.43 1.33
C MET A 30 -6.14 -2.96 -0.08
N ALA A 31 -7.01 -3.15 -1.06
CA ALA A 31 -6.75 -2.76 -2.45
C ALA A 31 -6.88 -1.25 -2.69
N THR A 32 -7.50 -0.50 -1.79
CA THR A 32 -7.77 0.93 -1.97
C THR A 32 -6.98 1.79 -1.00
N ILE A 33 -6.78 3.06 -1.36
CA ILE A 33 -6.11 4.04 -0.50
C ILE A 33 -7.16 4.80 0.31
N ALA A 34 -6.88 5.03 1.59
CA ALA A 34 -7.71 5.86 2.45
C ALA A 34 -7.66 7.34 2.00
N GLY A 35 -8.79 8.04 2.07
CA GLY A 35 -8.85 9.46 1.73
C GLY A 35 -7.96 10.32 2.65
N SER A 36 -7.74 9.88 3.88
CA SER A 36 -6.92 10.56 4.90
C SER A 36 -5.46 10.76 4.48
N VAL A 37 -4.89 9.85 3.69
CA VAL A 37 -3.50 9.93 3.21
C VAL A 37 -3.40 10.43 1.76
N PHE A 38 -4.52 10.66 1.09
CA PHE A 38 -4.58 11.08 -0.31
C PHE A 38 -3.85 12.41 -0.56
N ALA A 39 -4.14 13.43 0.26
CA ALA A 39 -3.51 14.74 0.15
C ALA A 39 -2.00 14.69 0.42
N ILE A 40 -1.57 13.80 1.34
CA ILE A 40 -0.16 13.59 1.67
C ILE A 40 0.56 12.99 0.45
N TYR A 41 0.01 11.93 -0.17
CA TYR A 41 0.61 11.34 -1.36
C TYR A 41 0.64 12.30 -2.55
N MET A 42 -0.42 13.10 -2.75
CA MET A 42 -0.39 14.16 -3.75
C MET A 42 0.72 15.17 -3.48
N GLY A 43 0.90 15.62 -2.24
CA GLY A 43 1.94 16.58 -1.87
C GLY A 43 3.36 16.02 -1.98
N MET A 44 3.57 14.74 -1.70
CA MET A 44 4.89 14.11 -1.71
C MET A 44 5.32 13.63 -3.10
N LEU A 45 4.39 13.08 -3.89
CA LEU A 45 4.70 12.41 -5.16
C LEU A 45 4.25 13.21 -6.39
N GLY A 46 3.39 14.21 -6.21
CA GLY A 46 2.82 15.01 -7.30
C GLY A 46 3.73 16.08 -7.89
N GLY A 47 5.00 16.17 -7.45
CA GLY A 47 5.94 17.20 -7.91
C GLY A 47 5.76 18.57 -7.23
N SER A 48 6.59 19.54 -7.65
CA SER A 48 6.63 20.89 -7.06
C SER A 48 5.62 21.86 -7.66
N ASP A 49 5.19 21.63 -8.90
CA ASP A 49 4.23 22.45 -9.62
C ASP A 49 2.79 21.97 -9.42
N GLU A 50 1.86 22.93 -9.36
CA GLU A 50 0.45 22.66 -9.07
C GLU A 50 -0.22 21.80 -10.14
N ALA A 51 0.20 21.95 -11.40
CA ALA A 51 -0.31 21.19 -12.52
C ALA A 51 0.03 19.69 -12.40
N SER A 52 1.28 19.34 -12.10
CA SER A 52 1.70 17.94 -11.87
C SER A 52 0.99 17.33 -10.68
N ARG A 53 0.78 18.10 -9.60
CA ARG A 53 0.09 17.60 -8.40
C ARG A 53 -1.36 17.24 -8.70
N LEU A 54 -2.04 18.06 -9.49
CA LEU A 54 -3.41 17.78 -9.95
C LEU A 54 -3.46 16.57 -10.90
N ALA A 55 -2.49 16.44 -11.80
CA ALA A 55 -2.39 15.27 -12.68
C ALA A 55 -2.20 13.97 -11.88
N PHE A 56 -1.29 13.98 -10.90
CA PHE A 56 -1.07 12.84 -10.02
C PHE A 56 -2.30 12.51 -9.17
N GLY A 57 -2.98 13.53 -8.63
CA GLY A 57 -4.26 13.35 -7.93
C GLY A 57 -5.33 12.67 -8.78
N LYS A 58 -5.41 12.98 -10.08
CA LYS A 58 -6.30 12.28 -11.02
C LYS A 58 -5.93 10.80 -11.14
N PHE A 59 -4.65 10.46 -11.25
CA PHE A 59 -4.21 9.07 -11.29
C PHE A 59 -4.56 8.30 -10.01
N LEU A 60 -4.33 8.89 -8.83
CA LEU A 60 -4.71 8.26 -7.56
C LEU A 60 -6.23 8.04 -7.47
N LEU A 61 -7.03 9.00 -7.93
CA LEU A 61 -8.48 8.90 -7.91
C LEU A 61 -8.97 7.81 -8.88
N CYS A 62 -8.47 7.80 -10.11
CA CYS A 62 -8.78 6.77 -11.11
C CYS A 62 -8.37 5.39 -10.61
N ALA A 63 -7.16 5.24 -10.06
CA ALA A 63 -6.68 3.98 -9.50
C ALA A 63 -7.60 3.48 -8.36
N SER A 64 -7.95 4.36 -7.42
CA SER A 64 -8.85 4.00 -6.31
C SER A 64 -10.23 3.54 -6.80
N ALA A 65 -10.79 4.22 -7.81
CA ALA A 65 -12.06 3.84 -8.43
C ALA A 65 -11.99 2.49 -9.15
N MET A 66 -10.90 2.22 -9.88
CA MET A 66 -10.67 0.95 -10.60
C MET A 66 -10.36 -0.22 -9.65
N ASN A 67 -9.76 0.05 -8.49
CA ASN A 67 -9.41 -0.98 -7.52
C ASN A 67 -10.64 -1.61 -6.85
N ALA A 68 -11.76 -0.90 -6.72
CA ALA A 68 -12.98 -1.47 -6.15
C ALA A 68 -13.54 -2.68 -6.95
N PRO A 69 -13.82 -2.58 -8.27
CA PRO A 69 -14.25 -3.73 -9.05
C PRO A 69 -13.13 -4.77 -9.23
N ALA A 70 -11.86 -4.36 -9.35
CA ALA A 70 -10.74 -5.30 -9.45
C ALA A 70 -10.57 -6.14 -8.17
N ALA A 71 -10.71 -5.53 -6.99
CA ALA A 71 -10.65 -6.22 -5.71
C ALA A 71 -11.76 -7.26 -5.57
N LEU A 72 -12.99 -6.91 -5.97
CA LEU A 72 -14.10 -7.87 -5.98
C LEU A 72 -13.86 -9.03 -6.93
N LEU A 73 -13.37 -8.75 -8.14
CA LEU A 73 -13.02 -9.77 -9.12
C LEU A 73 -11.99 -10.75 -8.54
N ILE A 74 -10.86 -10.23 -8.03
CA ILE A 74 -9.80 -11.06 -7.46
C ILE A 74 -10.28 -11.83 -6.23
N ALA A 75 -11.05 -11.19 -5.34
CA ALA A 75 -11.60 -11.86 -4.16
C ALA A 75 -12.49 -13.04 -4.53
N LYS A 76 -13.37 -12.88 -5.53
CA LYS A 76 -14.29 -13.94 -5.97
C LYS A 76 -13.62 -15.00 -6.86
N ILE A 77 -12.48 -14.69 -7.50
CA ILE A 77 -11.63 -15.70 -8.14
C ILE A 77 -10.93 -16.57 -7.08
N LEU A 78 -10.43 -15.95 -6.00
CA LEU A 78 -9.70 -16.65 -4.94
C LEU A 78 -10.63 -17.53 -4.08
N ILE A 79 -11.75 -16.98 -3.63
CA ILE A 79 -12.78 -17.71 -2.88
C ILE A 79 -14.14 -17.36 -3.46
N PRO A 80 -14.68 -18.20 -4.36
CA PRO A 80 -16.02 -18.04 -4.89
C PRO A 80 -17.10 -18.11 -3.80
N GLU A 81 -18.27 -17.54 -4.08
CA GLU A 81 -19.41 -17.61 -3.17
C GLU A 81 -20.18 -18.92 -3.39
N GLU A 82 -20.23 -19.77 -2.37
CA GLU A 82 -20.94 -21.06 -2.43
C GLU A 82 -22.15 -21.10 -1.49
N GLU A 83 -22.18 -20.22 -0.49
CA GLU A 83 -23.19 -20.17 0.54
C GLU A 83 -24.33 -19.20 0.19
N LYS A 84 -25.49 -19.38 0.82
CA LYS A 84 -26.63 -18.46 0.62
C LYS A 84 -26.36 -17.15 1.35
N VAL A 85 -26.25 -16.07 0.58
CA VAL A 85 -26.10 -14.71 1.10
C VAL A 85 -27.34 -14.28 1.90
N SER A 86 -27.11 -13.76 3.10
CA SER A 86 -28.16 -13.16 3.94
C SER A 86 -28.65 -11.85 3.32
N LYS A 87 -29.90 -11.82 2.86
CA LYS A 87 -30.53 -10.61 2.27
C LYS A 87 -31.18 -9.67 3.31
N ASP A 88 -31.11 -10.02 4.58
CA ASP A 88 -31.69 -9.23 5.67
C ASP A 88 -30.81 -7.98 5.94
N LEU A 89 -31.21 -6.87 5.31
CA LEU A 89 -30.56 -5.55 5.38
C LEU A 89 -31.09 -4.70 6.55
N SER A 90 -31.78 -5.30 7.53
CA SER A 90 -32.32 -4.56 8.66
C SER A 90 -31.21 -4.22 9.67
N VAL A 91 -30.72 -2.99 9.61
CA VAL A 91 -29.76 -2.45 10.58
C VAL A 91 -30.36 -1.31 11.38
N SER A 92 -30.27 -1.44 12.70
CA SER A 92 -30.50 -0.36 13.67
C SER A 92 -29.60 0.82 13.32
N LYS A 93 -30.20 2.00 13.05
CA LYS A 93 -29.51 3.28 12.78
C LYS A 93 -28.71 3.84 13.97
N GLN A 94 -28.14 2.98 14.81
CA GLN A 94 -27.39 3.43 15.97
C GLN A 94 -25.98 3.86 15.56
N SER A 95 -25.75 5.15 15.77
CA SER A 95 -24.49 5.91 15.70
C SER A 95 -24.12 6.60 14.38
N ILE A 96 -25.10 7.11 13.63
CA ILE A 96 -24.83 8.28 12.77
C ILE A 96 -24.67 9.48 13.73
N GLY A 97 -23.53 10.15 13.69
CA GLY A 97 -23.14 11.21 14.64
C GLY A 97 -24.26 12.19 14.95
N ARG A 98 -24.36 12.62 16.21
CA ARG A 98 -25.51 13.39 16.73
C ARG A 98 -25.61 14.79 16.12
N ASN A 99 -24.49 15.38 15.70
CA ASN A 99 -24.43 16.68 15.04
C ASN A 99 -23.14 16.85 14.20
N PRO A 100 -23.08 17.82 13.26
CA PRO A 100 -21.90 18.06 12.42
C PRO A 100 -20.62 18.45 13.19
N ILE A 101 -20.75 19.14 14.33
CA ILE A 101 -19.61 19.57 15.15
C ILE A 101 -18.94 18.37 15.84
N ASP A 102 -19.74 17.44 16.34
CA ASP A 102 -19.33 16.17 16.93
C ASP A 102 -18.64 15.28 15.87
N ALA A 103 -19.16 15.27 14.64
CA ALA A 103 -18.49 14.59 13.53
C ALA A 103 -17.11 15.21 13.21
N LEU A 104 -16.99 16.54 13.21
CA LEU A 104 -15.71 17.23 13.01
C LEU A 104 -14.71 16.96 14.15
N ALA A 105 -15.17 17.00 15.40
CA ALA A 105 -14.33 16.74 16.57
C ALA A 105 -13.81 15.30 16.58
N ASN A 106 -14.70 14.32 16.36
CA ASN A 106 -14.33 12.91 16.29
C ASN A 106 -13.40 12.63 15.09
N GLY A 107 -13.69 13.19 13.92
CA GLY A 107 -12.84 13.07 12.73
C GLY A 107 -11.44 13.65 12.95
N THR A 108 -11.33 14.79 13.63
CA THR A 108 -10.04 15.42 13.96
C THR A 108 -9.24 14.56 14.93
N SER A 109 -9.88 14.02 15.98
CA SER A 109 -9.20 13.16 16.96
C SER A 109 -8.69 11.86 16.34
N GLN A 110 -9.53 11.20 15.52
CA GLN A 110 -9.13 10.00 14.78
C GLN A 110 -8.02 10.30 13.77
N GLY A 111 -8.12 11.43 13.06
CA GLY A 111 -7.10 11.87 12.11
C GLY A 111 -5.75 12.14 12.78
N LEU A 112 -5.74 12.80 13.94
CA LEU A 112 -4.52 13.04 14.71
C LEU A 112 -3.88 11.73 15.16
N GLN A 113 -4.66 10.79 15.69
CA GLN A 113 -4.15 9.49 16.11
C GLN A 113 -3.57 8.71 14.94
N LEU A 114 -4.24 8.74 13.78
CA LEU A 114 -3.73 8.12 12.56
C LEU A 114 -2.40 8.76 12.11
N ALA A 115 -2.32 10.09 12.09
CA ALA A 115 -1.11 10.81 11.69
C ALA A 115 0.09 10.48 12.59
N LEU A 116 -0.12 10.44 13.91
CA LEU A 116 0.93 10.05 14.86
C LEU A 116 1.38 8.61 14.66
N ASN A 117 0.44 7.68 14.49
CA ASN A 117 0.75 6.27 14.26
C ASN A 117 1.55 6.08 12.97
N VAL A 118 1.15 6.73 11.87
CA VAL A 118 1.86 6.67 10.59
C VAL A 118 3.23 7.31 10.70
N GLY A 119 3.35 8.48 11.33
CA GLY A 119 4.64 9.15 11.51
C GLY A 119 5.64 8.31 12.32
N ALA A 120 5.21 7.77 13.46
CA ALA A 120 6.06 6.92 14.29
C ALA A 120 6.46 5.64 13.56
N MET A 121 5.50 5.00 12.86
CA MET A 121 5.75 3.81 12.04
C MET A 121 6.78 4.09 10.94
N LEU A 122 6.64 5.18 10.18
CA LEU A 122 7.58 5.52 9.10
C LEU A 122 9.00 5.75 9.61
N ILE A 123 9.17 6.42 10.75
CA ILE A 123 10.49 6.63 11.37
C ILE A 123 11.10 5.28 11.77
N ALA A 124 10.32 4.41 12.42
CA ALA A 124 10.80 3.08 12.84
C ALA A 124 11.19 2.20 11.64
N PHE A 125 10.34 2.14 10.60
CA PHE A 125 10.64 1.38 9.38
C PHE A 125 11.86 1.94 8.65
N TYR A 126 12.01 3.26 8.54
CA TYR A 126 13.17 3.88 7.91
C TYR A 126 14.47 3.50 8.64
N ALA A 127 14.47 3.54 9.97
CA ALA A 127 15.62 3.13 10.79
C ALA A 127 15.98 1.64 10.58
N VAL A 128 14.97 0.76 10.55
CA VAL A 128 15.18 -0.68 10.30
C VAL A 128 15.74 -0.92 8.89
N ILE A 129 15.22 -0.24 7.88
CA ILE A 129 15.73 -0.34 6.49
C ILE A 129 17.19 0.11 6.43
N MET A 130 17.53 1.22 7.07
CA MET A 130 18.91 1.72 7.08
C MET A 130 19.87 0.76 7.80
N LEU A 131 19.45 0.19 8.94
CA LEU A 131 20.23 -0.81 9.66
C LEU A 131 20.43 -2.07 8.80
N ALA A 132 19.37 -2.58 8.19
CA ALA A 132 19.45 -3.74 7.31
C ALA A 132 20.36 -3.48 6.12
N ASN A 133 20.26 -2.31 5.48
CA ASN A 133 21.14 -1.91 4.39
C ASN A 133 22.60 -1.83 4.81
N HIS A 134 22.89 -1.34 6.02
CA HIS A 134 24.25 -1.29 6.53
C HIS A 134 24.84 -2.69 6.75
N ILE A 135 24.05 -3.60 7.34
CA ILE A 135 24.45 -5.00 7.54
C ILE A 135 24.65 -5.70 6.18
N LEU A 136 23.71 -5.54 5.25
CA LEU A 136 23.78 -6.13 3.91
C LEU A 136 24.96 -5.58 3.11
N GLY A 137 25.22 -4.28 3.17
CA GLY A 137 26.36 -3.64 2.50
C GLY A 137 27.69 -4.15 3.05
N TRP A 138 27.78 -4.35 4.37
CA TRP A 138 28.95 -4.96 5.01
C TRP A 138 29.16 -6.41 4.55
N MET A 139 28.09 -7.22 4.53
CA MET A 139 28.14 -8.61 4.03
C MET A 139 28.50 -8.68 2.54
N GLY A 140 27.94 -7.80 1.70
CA GLY A 140 28.23 -7.72 0.27
C GLY A 140 29.64 -7.24 -0.07
N SER A 141 30.32 -6.62 0.91
CA SER A 141 31.73 -6.22 0.81
C SER A 141 32.70 -7.36 1.09
N PHE A 142 32.23 -8.48 1.65
CA PHE A 142 33.05 -9.65 1.91
C PHE A 142 33.29 -10.43 0.61
N SER A 143 34.49 -10.27 0.02
CA SER A 143 34.94 -11.08 -1.12
C SER A 143 35.82 -12.24 -0.60
N PRO A 144 35.48 -13.51 -0.89
CA PRO A 144 36.43 -14.60 -0.75
C PRO A 144 37.45 -14.48 -1.89
N ILE A 145 38.69 -14.18 -1.50
CA ILE A 145 39.96 -14.26 -2.25
C ILE A 145 39.79 -14.64 -3.74
N GLY A 146 39.81 -13.64 -4.63
CA GLY A 146 39.97 -13.82 -6.07
C GLY A 146 38.72 -13.65 -6.94
N ALA A 147 37.53 -13.47 -6.36
CA ALA A 147 36.29 -13.16 -7.10
C ALA A 147 35.82 -11.72 -6.88
N LEU A 148 35.23 -11.11 -7.93
CA LEU A 148 34.54 -9.81 -7.87
C LEU A 148 33.65 -9.74 -6.63
N SER A 149 33.75 -8.64 -5.87
CA SER A 149 32.86 -8.41 -4.73
C SER A 149 31.40 -8.38 -5.21
N ILE A 150 30.47 -8.87 -4.40
CA ILE A 150 29.03 -8.88 -4.76
C ILE A 150 28.55 -7.46 -5.08
N ASN A 151 29.10 -6.46 -4.39
CA ASN A 151 28.84 -5.05 -4.65
C ASN A 151 29.29 -4.60 -6.06
N GLN A 152 30.47 -5.03 -6.53
CA GLN A 152 30.95 -4.71 -7.89
C GLN A 152 30.10 -5.40 -8.97
N HIS A 153 29.72 -6.66 -8.76
CA HIS A 153 28.85 -7.36 -9.70
C HIS A 153 27.45 -6.76 -9.78
N LEU A 154 26.91 -6.29 -8.65
CA LEU A 154 25.64 -5.56 -8.58
C LEU A 154 25.72 -4.22 -9.32
N HIS A 155 26.81 -3.47 -9.16
CA HIS A 155 27.02 -2.22 -9.86
C HIS A 155 27.01 -2.41 -11.38
N GLU A 156 27.64 -3.47 -11.89
CA GLU A 156 27.70 -3.78 -13.32
C GLU A 156 26.34 -4.20 -13.89
N ILE A 157 25.59 -5.06 -13.18
CA ILE A 157 24.29 -5.55 -13.65
C ILE A 157 23.19 -4.49 -13.52
N SER A 158 23.29 -3.58 -12.55
CA SER A 158 22.31 -2.52 -12.31
C SER A 158 22.59 -1.21 -13.04
N ASN A 159 23.54 -1.17 -13.99
CA ASN A 159 23.95 0.06 -14.69
C ASN A 159 24.26 1.23 -13.72
N ALA A 160 24.99 0.95 -12.64
CA ALA A 160 25.36 1.95 -11.60
C ALA A 160 24.20 2.48 -10.74
N ARG A 161 23.05 1.81 -10.69
CA ARG A 161 21.95 2.21 -9.79
C ARG A 161 22.19 1.82 -8.34
N PHE A 162 22.81 0.66 -8.10
CA PHE A 162 23.07 0.16 -6.76
C PHE A 162 24.57 -0.03 -6.53
N ASP A 163 25.15 0.85 -5.73
CA ASP A 163 26.58 0.79 -5.35
C ASP A 163 26.88 -0.30 -4.32
N THR A 164 25.88 -0.68 -3.53
CA THR A 164 26.01 -1.65 -2.43
C THR A 164 24.81 -2.57 -2.37
N LEU A 165 25.03 -3.79 -1.85
CA LEU A 165 23.94 -4.70 -1.52
C LEU A 165 23.03 -4.06 -0.47
N SER A 166 21.79 -3.82 -0.86
CA SER A 166 20.76 -3.16 -0.05
C SER A 166 19.41 -3.85 -0.23
N LEU A 167 18.46 -3.61 0.68
CA LEU A 167 17.09 -4.09 0.53
C LEU A 167 16.45 -3.58 -0.75
N GLN A 168 16.76 -2.35 -1.17
CA GLN A 168 16.28 -1.79 -2.42
C GLN A 168 16.79 -2.58 -3.62
N ALA A 169 18.07 -2.98 -3.61
CA ALA A 169 18.64 -3.82 -4.66
C ALA A 169 17.95 -5.20 -4.69
N ILE A 170 17.83 -5.86 -3.53
CA ILE A 170 17.19 -7.18 -3.42
C ILE A 170 15.76 -7.13 -3.95
N PHE A 171 14.95 -6.19 -3.46
CA PHE A 171 13.58 -6.05 -3.93
C PHE A 171 13.48 -5.60 -5.39
N GLY A 172 14.41 -4.76 -5.86
CA GLY A 172 14.52 -4.40 -7.28
C GLY A 172 14.66 -5.63 -8.17
N PHE A 173 15.60 -6.52 -7.87
CA PHE A 173 15.80 -7.75 -8.64
C PHE A 173 14.65 -8.76 -8.47
N VAL A 174 14.11 -8.93 -7.25
CA VAL A 174 13.02 -9.88 -6.99
C VAL A 174 11.72 -9.46 -7.68
N PHE A 175 11.41 -8.16 -7.69
CA PHE A 175 10.18 -7.63 -8.29
C PHE A 175 10.35 -7.14 -9.73
N ALA A 176 11.56 -7.15 -10.29
CA ALA A 176 11.82 -6.77 -11.68
C ALA A 176 10.96 -7.54 -12.71
N PRO A 177 10.80 -8.88 -12.62
CA PRO A 177 9.92 -9.60 -13.54
C PRO A 177 8.46 -9.15 -13.46
N LEU A 178 8.00 -8.81 -12.25
CA LEU A 178 6.64 -8.31 -12.03
C LEU A 178 6.47 -6.91 -12.63
N ALA A 179 7.45 -6.02 -12.46
CA ALA A 179 7.46 -4.69 -13.06
C ALA A 179 7.43 -4.74 -14.60
N TRP A 180 8.20 -5.67 -15.19
CA TRP A 180 8.16 -5.91 -16.63
C TRP A 180 6.79 -6.42 -17.10
N LEU A 181 6.17 -7.35 -16.35
CA LEU A 181 4.84 -7.88 -16.68
C LEU A 181 3.72 -6.83 -16.64
N ILE A 182 3.82 -5.83 -15.77
CA ILE A 182 2.87 -4.71 -15.72
C ILE A 182 3.16 -3.61 -16.75
N GLY A 183 4.19 -3.79 -17.60
CA GLY A 183 4.45 -2.95 -18.78
C GLY A 183 5.58 -1.93 -18.63
N VAL A 184 6.42 -2.01 -17.59
CA VAL A 184 7.62 -1.16 -17.48
C VAL A 184 8.65 -1.56 -18.54
N GLY A 185 9.26 -0.58 -19.21
CA GLY A 185 10.27 -0.82 -20.24
C GLY A 185 11.46 -1.61 -19.68
N GLY A 186 11.95 -2.62 -20.40
CA GLY A 186 13.00 -3.51 -19.87
C GLY A 186 14.28 -2.81 -19.44
N SER A 187 14.60 -1.66 -20.04
CA SER A 187 15.71 -0.80 -19.62
C SER A 187 15.45 -0.06 -18.31
N GLU A 188 14.18 0.20 -17.96
CA GLU A 188 13.74 0.99 -16.81
C GLU A 188 13.47 0.14 -15.55
N VAL A 189 13.38 -1.18 -15.71
CA VAL A 189 13.01 -2.10 -14.62
C VAL A 189 14.11 -2.18 -13.53
N LEU A 190 15.37 -2.07 -13.93
CA LEU A 190 16.53 -2.14 -13.03
C LEU A 190 17.42 -0.88 -13.04
N SER A 191 17.09 0.11 -13.89
CA SER A 191 17.78 1.40 -13.97
C SER A 191 17.13 2.47 -13.12
#